data_AF-A0ABD3Q6B9-F1
#
_entry.id   AF-A0ABD3Q6B9-F1
#
_cell.length_a   1.000
_cell.length_b   1.000
_cell.length_c   1.000
_cell.angle_alpha   90.00
_cell.angle_beta   90.00
_cell.angle_gamma   90.00
#
_symmetry.space_group_name_H-M   'P 1'
#
loop_
_entity.id
_entity.type
_entity.pdbx_description
1 polymer ?
#
loop_
_entity_poly.entity_id
_entity_poly.type
_entity_poly.pdbx_seq_one_letter_code
_entity_poly.pdbx_strand_id
1 'polypeptide(L)'
;MGYHGEYYGHLSAERKQEIDNLRSMALLRYLTNFTRTLKEEDMTVRSPTEREVVDFSSHEAACDDGDNGNGSTSERDETHIEEGCPIEEAKQEIKECSSEYTHVLIPLPGQRIDGKDVKHEDDPGNGKRKKAKNTKASWYLSPSKIKVLNGISGNKEESADNISSTETVVASTENDVAPNSTPEKRAVPIFCAVCLTEYEVSERVCWSSNTECTHVFHEDCIVQWLVSSGRTKSKRQWFPDNPSERRLMCYELECPCCRQEFISKEARAESGEESV
;
A
#
# COMPACT_ATOMS: atom_id res chain seq x y z
N MET A 1 -19.31 34.07 -12.10
CA MET A 1 -17.97 33.98 -11.47
C MET A 1 -17.18 32.95 -12.26
N GLY A 2 -16.06 33.34 -12.88
CA GLY A 2 -15.22 32.39 -13.61
C GLY A 2 -14.44 31.54 -12.61
N TYR A 3 -14.39 30.23 -12.80
CA TYR A 3 -13.54 29.36 -11.99
C TYR A 3 -12.09 29.57 -12.42
N HIS A 4 -11.32 30.26 -11.59
CA HIS A 4 -9.87 30.38 -11.76
C HIS A 4 -9.21 29.05 -11.35
N GLY A 5 -8.26 28.61 -12.17
CA GLY A 5 -7.46 27.41 -11.91
C GLY A 5 -6.57 27.06 -13.09
N GLU A 6 -5.57 26.24 -12.83
CA GLU A 6 -4.49 25.97 -13.76
C GLU A 6 -4.18 24.46 -13.83
N TYR A 7 -3.57 24.02 -14.93
CA TYR A 7 -3.09 22.65 -15.06
C TYR A 7 -1.85 22.45 -14.18
N TYR A 8 -1.77 21.32 -13.48
CA TYR A 8 -0.65 21.03 -12.56
C TYR A 8 0.72 21.23 -13.22
N GLY A 9 0.89 20.80 -14.48
CA GLY A 9 2.16 20.98 -15.20
C GLY A 9 2.60 22.44 -15.32
N HIS A 10 1.65 23.38 -15.38
CA HIS A 10 1.89 24.81 -15.59
C HIS A 10 1.90 25.62 -14.29
N LEU A 11 1.53 25.02 -13.15
CA LEU A 11 1.59 25.69 -11.84
C LEU A 11 3.01 26.14 -11.52
N SER A 12 3.10 27.26 -10.79
CA SER A 12 4.35 27.70 -10.15
C SER A 12 4.90 26.64 -9.21
N ALA A 13 6.21 26.70 -8.91
CA ALA A 13 6.83 25.75 -8.00
C ALA A 13 6.20 25.81 -6.59
N GLU A 14 5.93 27.01 -6.09
CA GLU A 14 5.26 27.24 -4.80
C GLU A 14 3.85 26.62 -4.78
N ARG A 15 3.06 26.83 -5.83
CA ARG A 15 1.71 26.28 -5.92
C ARG A 15 1.73 24.75 -6.06
N LYS A 16 2.71 24.16 -6.75
CA LYS A 16 2.91 22.70 -6.77
C LYS A 16 3.20 22.15 -5.38
N GLN A 17 4.08 22.80 -4.63
CA GLN A 17 4.41 22.42 -3.26
C GLN A 17 3.18 22.50 -2.35
N GLU A 18 2.37 23.56 -2.49
CA GLU A 18 1.11 23.69 -1.75
C GLU A 18 0.15 22.52 -2.04
N ILE A 19 -0.06 22.19 -3.32
CA ILE A 19 -0.90 21.03 -3.72
C ILE A 19 -0.37 19.73 -3.13
N ASP A 20 0.95 19.54 -3.10
CA ASP A 20 1.57 18.34 -2.55
C ASP A 20 1.44 18.27 -1.02
N ASN A 21 1.55 19.40 -0.31
CA ASN A 21 1.29 19.49 1.12
C ASN A 21 -0.18 19.15 1.41
N LEU A 22 -1.11 19.69 0.64
CA LEU A 22 -2.55 19.37 0.77
C LEU A 22 -2.82 17.88 0.53
N ARG A 23 -2.15 17.26 -0.46
CA ARG A 23 -2.22 15.81 -0.68
C ARG A 23 -1.68 15.04 0.52
N SER A 24 -0.52 15.43 1.05
CA SER A 24 0.09 14.78 2.21
C SER A 24 -0.87 14.80 3.40
N MET A 25 -1.47 15.94 3.70
CA MET A 25 -2.46 16.08 4.78
C MET A 25 -3.70 15.21 4.58
N ALA A 26 -4.22 15.16 3.35
CA ALA A 26 -5.34 14.30 2.99
C ALA A 26 -5.00 12.81 3.16
N LEU A 27 -3.82 12.39 2.72
CA LEU A 27 -3.34 11.02 2.87
C LEU A 27 -3.18 10.63 4.34
N LEU A 28 -2.59 11.50 5.17
CA LEU A 28 -2.43 11.22 6.61
C LEU A 28 -3.78 11.02 7.31
N ARG A 29 -4.78 11.87 7.00
CA ARG A 29 -6.14 11.69 7.52
C ARG A 29 -6.72 10.33 7.15
N TYR A 30 -6.53 9.93 5.90
CA TYR A 30 -7.02 8.65 5.40
C TYR A 30 -6.33 7.46 6.09
N LEU A 31 -5.00 7.51 6.15
CA LEU A 31 -4.16 6.44 6.68
C LEU A 31 -4.25 6.30 8.20
N THR A 32 -4.85 7.26 8.91
CA THR A 32 -5.00 7.22 10.37
C THR A 32 -5.66 5.92 10.86
N ASN A 33 -6.61 5.36 10.10
CA ASN A 33 -7.27 4.10 10.45
C ASN A 33 -6.42 2.84 10.24
N PHE A 34 -5.34 2.98 9.46
CA PHE A 34 -4.44 1.90 9.04
C PHE A 34 -2.99 2.20 9.44
N THR A 35 -2.79 3.03 10.48
CA THR A 35 -1.48 3.44 10.96
C THR A 35 -1.36 3.27 12.47
N ARG A 36 -0.40 2.47 12.92
CA ARG A 36 -0.19 2.19 14.35
C ARG A 36 1.22 2.58 14.76
N THR A 37 1.33 3.11 15.98
CA THR A 37 2.62 3.28 16.66
C THR A 37 3.05 1.93 17.24
N LEU A 38 4.23 1.45 16.82
CA LEU A 38 4.78 0.19 17.29
C LEU A 38 5.14 0.26 18.77
N LYS A 39 4.87 -0.83 19.47
CA LYS A 39 5.24 -1.05 20.87
C LYS A 39 6.19 -2.22 20.98
N GLU A 40 6.85 -2.36 22.12
CA GLU A 40 7.73 -3.50 22.39
C GLU A 40 7.01 -4.85 22.27
N GLU A 41 5.73 -4.91 22.69
CA GLU A 41 4.85 -6.09 22.56
C GLU A 41 4.50 -6.45 21.10
N ASP A 42 4.67 -5.52 20.16
CA ASP A 42 4.45 -5.75 18.74
C ASP A 42 5.74 -6.25 18.05
N MET A 43 6.91 -6.16 18.70
CA MET A 43 8.19 -6.63 18.16
C MET A 43 8.41 -8.10 18.54
N THR A 44 8.68 -8.97 17.56
CA THR A 44 8.86 -10.40 17.79
C THR A 44 10.18 -10.95 17.25
N VAL A 45 10.77 -11.83 18.05
CA VAL A 45 11.95 -12.61 17.68
C VAL A 45 11.45 -13.97 17.20
N ARG A 46 11.83 -14.39 16.00
CA ARG A 46 11.58 -15.77 15.56
C ARG A 46 12.38 -16.69 16.48
N SER A 47 11.71 -17.62 17.16
CA SER A 47 12.42 -18.60 17.96
C SER A 47 13.35 -19.43 17.06
N PRO A 48 14.64 -19.61 17.40
CA PRO A 48 15.58 -20.38 16.58
C PRO A 48 15.18 -21.85 16.33
N THR A 49 14.16 -22.34 17.04
CA THR A 49 13.70 -23.73 17.04
C THR A 49 13.01 -24.18 15.75
N GLU A 50 12.70 -23.26 14.82
CA GLU A 50 12.17 -23.60 13.48
C GLU A 50 13.22 -23.42 12.36
N ARG A 51 14.51 -23.59 12.65
CA ARG A 51 15.45 -23.98 11.59
C ARG A 51 15.06 -25.38 11.12
N GLU A 52 14.06 -25.44 10.24
CA GLU A 52 13.93 -26.52 9.29
C GLU A 52 15.33 -26.75 8.73
N VAL A 53 15.82 -27.97 8.92
CA VAL A 53 17.05 -28.45 8.32
C VAL A 53 16.75 -28.47 6.81
N VAL A 54 16.87 -27.31 6.16
CA VAL A 54 16.98 -27.24 4.71
C VAL A 54 18.30 -27.93 4.42
N ASP A 55 18.18 -29.24 4.15
CA ASP A 55 19.24 -30.10 3.67
C ASP A 55 19.68 -29.52 2.32
N PHE A 56 20.61 -28.58 2.40
CA PHE A 56 21.22 -27.89 1.28
C PHE A 56 22.15 -28.91 0.61
N SER A 57 21.53 -29.88 -0.05
CA SER A 57 22.21 -30.88 -0.87
C SER A 57 22.97 -30.11 -1.94
N SER A 58 24.29 -30.10 -1.76
CA SER A 58 25.24 -29.27 -2.46
C SER A 58 25.27 -29.66 -3.93
N HIS A 59 24.55 -28.93 -4.77
CA HIS A 59 24.71 -29.04 -6.22
C HIS A 59 25.82 -28.07 -6.63
N GLU A 60 27.06 -28.58 -6.62
CA GLU A 60 28.22 -27.89 -7.17
C GLU A 60 28.02 -27.71 -8.69
N ALA A 61 27.56 -26.53 -9.08
CA ALA A 61 27.60 -26.09 -10.48
C ALA A 61 28.81 -25.17 -10.64
N ALA A 62 29.82 -25.68 -11.35
CA ALA A 62 30.98 -24.92 -11.79
C ALA A 62 30.55 -23.68 -12.59
N CYS A 63 30.91 -22.49 -12.12
CA CYS A 63 30.83 -21.27 -12.89
C CYS A 63 32.16 -21.00 -13.60
N ASP A 64 32.03 -20.76 -14.90
CA ASP A 64 33.06 -20.46 -15.88
C ASP A 64 33.54 -19.00 -15.73
N ASP A 65 34.86 -18.81 -15.65
CA ASP A 65 35.54 -17.54 -15.43
C ASP A 65 35.53 -16.68 -16.71
N GLY A 66 34.50 -15.86 -16.86
CA GLY A 66 34.41 -14.81 -17.89
C GLY A 66 34.91 -13.46 -17.39
N ASP A 67 36.22 -13.26 -17.38
CA ASP A 67 36.90 -11.97 -17.19
C ASP A 67 36.50 -10.98 -18.29
N ASN A 68 35.91 -9.85 -17.92
CA ASN A 68 35.79 -8.71 -18.82
C ASN A 68 35.94 -7.40 -18.04
N GLY A 69 37.20 -7.03 -17.84
CA GLY A 69 37.57 -5.71 -17.34
C GLY A 69 37.14 -4.59 -18.30
N ASN A 70 36.58 -3.53 -17.72
CA ASN A 70 36.72 -2.21 -18.31
C ASN A 70 36.81 -1.16 -17.20
N GLY A 71 38.02 -0.63 -17.05
CA GLY A 71 38.31 0.45 -16.11
C GLY A 71 37.81 1.79 -16.63
N SER A 72 37.52 2.70 -15.71
CA SER A 72 37.54 4.14 -15.94
C SER A 72 37.73 4.85 -14.60
N THR A 73 38.96 5.31 -14.41
CA THR A 73 39.46 6.19 -13.35
C THR A 73 38.98 7.61 -13.60
N SER A 74 38.50 8.30 -12.56
CA SER A 74 38.52 9.78 -12.56
C SER A 74 38.81 10.31 -11.16
N GLU A 75 40.03 10.81 -11.01
CA GLU A 75 40.59 11.56 -9.89
C GLU A 75 39.86 12.91 -9.70
N ARG A 76 39.43 13.22 -8.47
CA ARG A 76 39.25 14.60 -7.94
C ARG A 76 39.46 14.54 -6.42
N ASP A 77 40.63 14.96 -5.93
CA ASP A 77 41.03 16.33 -5.55
C ASP A 77 40.72 16.58 -4.06
N GLU A 78 41.76 16.39 -3.25
CA GLU A 78 41.79 16.47 -1.79
C GLU A 78 42.09 17.91 -1.37
N THR A 79 41.16 18.55 -0.65
CA THR A 79 41.48 19.76 0.12
C THR A 79 41.33 19.51 1.61
N HIS A 80 42.52 19.37 2.21
CA HIS A 80 42.94 19.40 3.59
C HIS A 80 42.44 20.62 4.39
N ILE A 81 41.72 20.38 5.49
CA ILE A 81 41.59 21.30 6.63
C ILE A 81 41.63 20.47 7.93
N GLU A 82 42.78 20.48 8.60
CA GLU A 82 42.92 20.13 10.01
C GLU A 82 42.64 21.36 10.86
N GLU A 83 41.89 21.21 11.95
CA GLU A 83 42.20 21.83 13.25
C GLU A 83 41.35 21.19 14.36
N GLY A 84 42.06 20.58 15.32
CA GLY A 84 41.53 19.66 16.31
C GLY A 84 40.76 20.32 17.45
N CYS A 85 39.74 19.60 17.93
CA CYS A 85 39.06 19.87 19.20
C CYS A 85 39.38 18.71 20.17
N PRO A 86 39.89 18.98 21.38
CA PRO A 86 40.14 17.93 22.37
C PRO A 86 38.81 17.46 22.96
N ILE A 87 38.38 16.26 22.56
CA ILE A 87 37.20 15.59 23.10
C ILE A 87 37.68 14.70 24.25
N GLU A 88 37.35 15.10 25.47
CA GLU A 88 37.52 14.29 26.69
C GLU A 88 36.66 13.01 26.58
N GLU A 89 37.32 11.86 26.71
CA GLU A 89 36.77 10.50 26.55
C GLU A 89 35.76 10.15 27.66
N ALA A 90 34.48 10.44 27.43
CA ALA A 90 33.40 9.81 28.17
C ALA A 90 33.17 8.38 27.64
N LYS A 91 33.85 7.40 28.25
CA LYS A 91 33.62 5.96 28.02
C LYS A 91 32.27 5.56 28.58
N GLN A 92 31.21 5.84 27.84
CA GLN A 92 29.88 5.31 28.11
C GLN A 92 29.82 3.91 27.50
N GLU A 93 29.86 2.88 28.35
CA GLU A 93 29.58 1.50 27.96
C GLU A 93 28.15 1.44 27.38
N ILE A 94 28.05 1.54 26.06
CA ILE A 94 26.83 1.22 25.33
C ILE A 94 26.68 -0.29 25.44
N LYS A 95 25.84 -0.73 26.36
CA LYS A 95 25.42 -2.12 26.44
C LYS A 95 24.57 -2.40 25.20
N GLU A 96 25.22 -2.91 24.16
CA GLU A 96 24.60 -3.39 22.92
C GLU A 96 23.66 -4.55 23.26
N CYS A 97 22.43 -4.21 23.65
CA CYS A 97 21.35 -5.15 23.73
C CYS A 97 20.68 -5.18 22.35
N SER A 98 21.36 -5.81 21.37
CA SER A 98 20.77 -6.09 20.07
C SER A 98 19.74 -7.20 20.23
N SER A 99 18.56 -6.87 20.73
CA SER A 99 17.42 -7.77 20.56
C SER A 99 17.18 -7.90 19.05
N GLU A 100 17.61 -9.03 18.49
CA GLU A 100 17.51 -9.35 17.07
C GLU A 100 16.04 -9.66 16.74
N TYR A 101 15.22 -8.62 16.68
CA TYR A 101 13.85 -8.72 16.21
C TYR A 101 13.85 -9.03 14.72
N THR A 102 12.90 -9.86 14.30
CA THR A 102 12.83 -10.28 12.88
C THR A 102 11.51 -9.90 12.24
N HIS A 103 10.47 -9.72 13.06
CA HIS A 103 9.12 -9.46 12.60
C HIS A 103 8.39 -8.49 13.53
N VAL A 104 7.42 -7.77 12.97
CA VAL A 104 6.46 -6.95 13.71
C VAL A 104 5.05 -7.53 13.59
N LEU A 105 4.29 -7.46 14.66
CA LEU A 105 2.89 -7.89 14.73
C LEU A 105 1.97 -6.73 14.40
N ILE A 106 1.25 -6.84 13.30
CA ILE A 106 0.30 -5.83 12.85
C ILE A 106 -1.07 -6.46 12.58
N PRO A 107 -2.17 -5.68 12.54
CA PRO A 107 -3.48 -6.19 12.13
C PRO A 107 -3.48 -6.82 10.73
N LEU A 108 -4.51 -7.61 10.43
CA LEU A 108 -4.75 -8.10 9.08
C LEU A 108 -5.01 -6.92 8.12
N PRO A 109 -4.63 -7.03 6.83
CA PRO A 109 -4.92 -5.98 5.87
C PRO A 109 -6.43 -5.75 5.74
N GLY A 110 -6.84 -4.51 5.52
CA GLY A 110 -8.26 -4.14 5.49
C GLY A 110 -8.95 -4.00 6.86
N GLN A 111 -8.31 -4.43 7.96
CA GLN A 111 -8.82 -4.17 9.30
C GLN A 111 -8.37 -2.80 9.82
N ARG A 112 -9.33 -2.05 10.37
CA ARG A 112 -9.07 -0.79 11.08
C ARG A 112 -8.52 -1.10 12.47
N ILE A 113 -7.74 -0.16 13.02
CA ILE A 113 -7.17 -0.27 14.37
C ILE A 113 -8.22 -0.49 15.47
N ASP A 114 -9.42 0.03 15.28
CA ASP A 114 -10.51 -0.10 16.24
C ASP A 114 -11.10 -1.53 16.31
N GLY A 115 -10.60 -2.47 15.51
CA GLY A 115 -11.13 -3.83 15.42
C GLY A 115 -12.52 -3.92 14.81
N LYS A 116 -13.09 -2.79 14.34
CA LYS A 116 -14.30 -2.79 13.52
C LYS A 116 -13.89 -3.16 12.11
N ASP A 117 -14.23 -4.38 11.72
CA ASP A 117 -14.15 -4.79 10.32
C ASP A 117 -14.93 -3.76 9.49
N VAL A 118 -14.32 -3.33 8.38
CA VAL A 118 -15.07 -2.67 7.31
C VAL A 118 -16.00 -3.75 6.80
N LYS A 119 -17.21 -3.82 7.35
CA LYS A 119 -18.23 -4.73 6.87
C LYS A 119 -18.42 -4.38 5.41
N HIS A 120 -17.84 -5.19 4.54
CA HIS A 120 -18.32 -5.32 3.19
C HIS A 120 -19.71 -5.89 3.40
N GLU A 121 -20.70 -5.00 3.49
CA GLU A 121 -22.10 -5.41 3.40
C GLU A 121 -22.20 -5.98 1.99
N ASP A 122 -21.88 -7.26 1.87
CA ASP A 122 -22.10 -8.06 0.67
C ASP A 122 -23.59 -7.95 0.42
N ASP A 123 -23.98 -6.94 -0.37
CA ASP A 123 -25.34 -6.61 -0.71
C ASP A 123 -26.03 -7.91 -1.13
N PRO A 124 -26.86 -8.53 -0.26
CA PRO A 124 -27.58 -9.75 -0.62
C PRO A 124 -28.66 -9.42 -1.66
N GLY A 125 -28.77 -8.15 -2.06
CA GLY A 125 -29.75 -7.55 -2.94
C GLY A 125 -29.28 -7.33 -4.37
N ASN A 126 -28.51 -8.22 -5.00
CA ASN A 126 -28.60 -8.39 -6.46
C ASN A 126 -29.94 -9.06 -6.86
N GLY A 127 -31.03 -8.53 -6.32
CA GLY A 127 -32.38 -8.72 -6.82
C GLY A 127 -32.53 -7.92 -8.10
N LYS A 128 -32.16 -8.56 -9.23
CA LYS A 128 -32.72 -8.34 -10.58
C LYS A 128 -33.30 -6.93 -10.79
N ARG A 129 -32.46 -5.90 -10.84
CA ARG A 129 -32.89 -4.56 -11.23
C ARG A 129 -33.29 -4.62 -12.71
N LYS A 130 -34.60 -4.70 -12.97
CA LYS A 130 -35.19 -4.72 -14.30
C LYS A 130 -34.60 -3.54 -15.09
N LYS A 131 -33.92 -3.83 -16.20
CA LYS A 131 -33.45 -2.84 -17.19
C LYS A 131 -34.62 -1.96 -17.61
N ALA A 132 -34.73 -0.76 -17.02
CA ALA A 132 -35.53 0.30 -17.60
C ALA A 132 -34.86 0.69 -18.91
N LYS A 133 -35.52 0.39 -20.02
CA LYS A 133 -35.10 0.75 -21.38
C LYS A 133 -35.18 2.28 -21.48
N ASN A 134 -34.09 2.98 -21.17
CA ASN A 134 -33.98 4.39 -21.49
C ASN A 134 -33.70 4.52 -23.00
N THR A 135 -34.76 4.87 -23.72
CA THR A 135 -34.73 5.19 -25.14
C THR A 135 -33.95 6.47 -25.39
N LYS A 136 -32.76 6.30 -26.01
CA LYS A 136 -32.16 7.15 -27.04
C LYS A 136 -32.34 8.68 -26.91
N ALA A 137 -31.30 9.36 -26.45
CA ALA A 137 -30.94 10.67 -26.99
C ALA A 137 -29.62 10.53 -27.75
N SER A 138 -29.77 10.49 -29.07
CA SER A 138 -28.74 10.38 -30.10
C SER A 138 -27.98 11.70 -30.21
N TRP A 139 -26.69 11.70 -29.85
CA TRP A 139 -25.74 12.74 -30.24
C TRP A 139 -24.64 12.08 -31.08
N TYR A 140 -24.96 11.87 -32.37
CA TYR A 140 -23.97 11.59 -33.39
C TYR A 140 -23.22 12.88 -33.70
N LEU A 141 -21.90 12.89 -33.52
CA LEU A 141 -20.97 13.56 -34.44
C LEU A 141 -19.78 12.63 -34.68
N SER A 142 -19.51 12.44 -35.96
CA SER A 142 -18.83 11.31 -36.62
C SER A 142 -17.36 11.07 -36.28
N PRO A 143 -16.91 9.81 -36.28
CA PRO A 143 -15.50 9.43 -36.39
C PRO A 143 -15.08 9.15 -37.85
N SER A 144 -13.88 9.61 -38.21
CA SER A 144 -13.19 9.23 -39.45
C SER A 144 -12.69 7.78 -39.37
N LYS A 145 -12.84 7.11 -40.50
CA LYS A 145 -12.70 5.67 -40.74
C LYS A 145 -11.26 5.17 -40.62
N ILE A 146 -11.03 4.12 -39.83
CA ILE A 146 -9.96 3.14 -40.07
C ILE A 146 -10.58 1.75 -39.96
N LYS A 147 -10.60 1.04 -41.10
CA LYS A 147 -10.94 -0.38 -41.23
C LYS A 147 -9.63 -1.13 -41.43
N VAL A 148 -9.32 -2.15 -40.62
CA VAL A 148 -8.73 -3.42 -41.11
C VAL A 148 -9.24 -4.56 -40.23
N LEU A 149 -9.47 -5.69 -40.90
CA LEU A 149 -10.18 -6.92 -40.54
C LEU A 149 -9.29 -8.02 -39.95
N ASN A 150 -10.00 -9.09 -39.53
CA ASN A 150 -9.60 -10.47 -39.23
C ASN A 150 -9.33 -10.74 -37.74
N GLY A 151 -9.92 -11.74 -37.07
CA GLY A 151 -10.62 -12.96 -37.49
C GLY A 151 -10.12 -14.12 -36.58
N ILE A 152 -10.92 -15.19 -36.42
CA ILE A 152 -10.73 -16.41 -35.57
C ILE A 152 -11.47 -16.29 -34.21
N SER A 153 -12.57 -16.98 -33.85
CA SER A 153 -13.22 -18.29 -34.14
C SER A 153 -12.91 -19.41 -33.13
N GLY A 154 -13.96 -19.88 -32.43
CA GLY A 154 -14.11 -21.17 -31.71
C GLY A 154 -13.51 -21.24 -30.31
N ASN A 155 -13.99 -21.97 -29.30
CA ASN A 155 -15.10 -22.93 -29.06
C ASN A 155 -15.32 -22.95 -27.52
N LYS A 156 -16.56 -22.99 -26.99
CA LYS A 156 -17.28 -24.19 -26.50
C LYS A 156 -16.51 -24.96 -25.41
N GLU A 157 -17.03 -25.01 -24.18
CA GLU A 157 -17.65 -26.21 -23.60
C GLU A 157 -18.05 -26.00 -22.13
N GLU A 158 -19.10 -26.73 -21.78
CA GLU A 158 -20.00 -26.66 -20.64
C GLU A 158 -19.82 -27.99 -19.90
N SER A 159 -19.60 -27.99 -18.58
CA SER A 159 -19.66 -29.22 -17.80
C SER A 159 -20.05 -28.94 -16.35
N ALA A 160 -21.09 -29.62 -15.92
CA ALA A 160 -21.68 -29.60 -14.59
C ALA A 160 -21.35 -30.92 -13.87
N ASP A 161 -20.99 -30.84 -12.59
CA ASP A 161 -21.02 -31.92 -11.59
C ASP A 161 -21.24 -31.20 -10.23
N ASN A 162 -22.37 -31.33 -9.51
CA ASN A 162 -23.04 -32.48 -8.90
C ASN A 162 -22.18 -33.22 -7.85
N ILE A 163 -22.32 -32.86 -6.57
CA ILE A 163 -22.05 -33.68 -5.36
C ILE A 163 -22.66 -32.92 -4.16
N SER A 164 -23.85 -33.33 -3.71
CA SER A 164 -24.13 -34.31 -2.63
C SER A 164 -24.06 -33.70 -1.23
N SER A 165 -25.21 -33.18 -0.79
CA SER A 165 -25.46 -32.70 0.57
C SER A 165 -25.64 -33.86 1.54
N THR A 166 -24.79 -33.93 2.56
CA THR A 166 -24.99 -34.77 3.76
C THR A 166 -25.27 -33.85 4.95
N GLU A 167 -26.53 -33.83 5.37
CA GLU A 167 -26.98 -33.19 6.61
C GLU A 167 -26.39 -33.92 7.81
N THR A 168 -25.54 -33.24 8.59
CA THR A 168 -25.11 -33.70 9.91
C THR A 168 -25.68 -32.74 10.94
N VAL A 169 -26.69 -33.21 11.65
CA VAL A 169 -27.38 -32.50 12.73
C VAL A 169 -26.53 -32.67 13.99
N VAL A 170 -25.68 -31.70 14.30
CA VAL A 170 -24.96 -31.63 15.59
C VAL A 170 -25.63 -30.58 16.47
N ALA A 171 -26.08 -31.06 17.63
CA ALA A 171 -26.82 -30.31 18.63
C ALA A 171 -26.01 -29.13 19.17
N SER A 172 -26.60 -27.94 19.05
CA SER A 172 -26.13 -26.70 19.63
C SER A 172 -26.15 -26.77 21.16
N THR A 173 -24.97 -26.82 21.77
CA THR A 173 -24.80 -26.40 23.16
C THR A 173 -24.58 -24.89 23.18
N GLU A 174 -25.65 -24.19 23.58
CA GLU A 174 -25.74 -22.75 23.78
C GLU A 174 -24.88 -22.35 24.99
N ASN A 175 -23.60 -22.07 24.75
CA ASN A 175 -22.74 -21.43 25.75
C ASN A 175 -22.59 -19.95 25.36
N ASP A 176 -23.36 -19.10 26.04
CA ASP A 176 -23.26 -17.63 26.04
C ASP A 176 -21.93 -17.17 26.65
N VAL A 177 -20.82 -17.46 25.97
CA VAL A 177 -19.52 -16.84 26.26
C VAL A 177 -19.37 -15.69 25.28
N ALA A 178 -19.58 -14.47 25.78
CA ALA A 178 -19.32 -13.24 25.03
C ALA A 178 -17.94 -13.33 24.36
N PRO A 179 -17.85 -13.30 23.01
CA PRO A 179 -16.60 -13.47 22.31
C PRO A 179 -15.74 -12.23 22.51
N ASN A 180 -14.85 -12.31 23.50
CA ASN A 180 -13.79 -11.33 23.71
C ASN A 180 -12.66 -11.63 22.71
N SER A 181 -12.96 -11.56 21.41
CA SER A 181 -11.99 -11.85 20.35
C SER A 181 -10.99 -10.72 20.27
N THR A 182 -9.77 -10.94 20.76
CA THR A 182 -8.65 -10.04 20.48
C THR A 182 -8.45 -9.93 18.97
N PRO A 183 -8.19 -8.73 18.42
CA PRO A 183 -8.00 -8.55 16.98
C PRO A 183 -6.84 -9.44 16.50
N GLU A 184 -7.09 -10.18 15.42
CA GLU A 184 -6.11 -11.07 14.82
C GLU A 184 -4.93 -10.26 14.29
N LYS A 185 -3.71 -10.62 14.71
CA LYS A 185 -2.46 -9.99 14.26
C LYS A 185 -1.68 -10.97 13.41
N ARG A 186 -0.96 -10.45 12.42
CA ARG A 186 -0.02 -11.18 11.57
C ARG A 186 1.40 -10.69 11.79
N ALA A 187 2.36 -11.60 11.67
CA ALA A 187 3.77 -11.27 11.64
C ALA A 187 4.17 -10.82 10.22
N VAL A 188 4.85 -9.69 10.11
CA VAL A 188 5.43 -9.19 8.86
C VAL A 188 6.92 -8.91 9.06
N PRO A 189 7.74 -8.89 8.00
CA PRO A 189 9.16 -8.56 8.11
C PRO A 189 9.39 -7.21 8.81
N ILE A 190 10.48 -7.11 9.58
CA ILE A 190 10.84 -5.91 10.33
C ILE A 190 11.32 -4.73 9.47
N PHE A 191 11.40 -4.86 8.15
CA PHE A 191 11.93 -3.82 7.27
C PHE A 191 10.82 -3.12 6.49
N CYS A 192 10.96 -1.80 6.31
CA CYS A 192 10.15 -1.03 5.38
C CYS A 192 10.59 -1.26 3.94
N ALA A 193 9.69 -1.70 3.07
CA ALA A 193 10.06 -2.01 1.68
C ALA A 193 10.35 -0.78 0.79
N VAL A 194 10.17 0.45 1.32
CA VAL A 194 10.50 1.70 0.62
C VAL A 194 11.89 2.20 0.98
N CYS A 195 12.20 2.35 2.27
CA CYS A 195 13.52 2.84 2.72
C CYS A 195 14.52 1.74 3.04
N LEU A 196 14.07 0.49 3.14
CA LEU A 196 14.85 -0.69 3.53
C LEU A 196 15.45 -0.62 4.95
N THR A 197 14.95 0.29 5.79
CA THR A 197 15.32 0.40 7.21
C THR A 197 14.41 -0.46 8.07
N GLU A 198 14.95 -0.96 9.18
CA GLU A 198 14.21 -1.65 10.24
C GLU A 198 13.20 -0.72 10.91
N TYR A 199 12.13 -1.32 11.45
CA TYR A 199 11.20 -0.62 12.31
C TYR A 199 11.72 -0.55 13.74
N GLU A 200 11.52 0.60 14.38
CA GLU A 200 11.81 0.80 15.79
C GLU A 200 10.53 0.94 16.63
N VAL A 201 10.67 0.68 17.93
CA VAL A 201 9.61 0.96 18.90
C VAL A 201 9.31 2.45 18.89
N SER A 202 8.03 2.82 18.93
CA SER A 202 7.51 4.19 18.82
C SER A 202 7.45 4.75 17.40
N GLU A 203 7.89 4.03 16.37
CA GLU A 203 7.67 4.43 14.98
C GLU A 203 6.23 4.17 14.54
N ARG A 204 5.75 4.97 13.58
CA ARG A 204 4.42 4.82 12.98
C ARG A 204 4.53 4.01 11.70
N VAL A 205 3.91 2.84 11.69
CA VAL A 205 3.82 1.97 10.52
C VAL A 205 2.41 1.95 9.97
N CYS A 206 2.30 1.81 8.66
CA CYS A 206 1.05 1.81 7.92
C CYS A 206 0.91 0.56 7.06
N TRP A 207 -0.30 0.01 7.00
CA TRP A 207 -0.68 -1.10 6.12
C TRP A 207 -1.83 -0.69 5.21
N SER A 208 -2.10 -1.53 4.21
CA SER A 208 -3.13 -1.26 3.21
C SER A 208 -4.55 -1.50 3.76
N SER A 209 -5.51 -0.72 3.25
CA SER A 209 -6.94 -0.99 3.42
C SER A 209 -7.44 -2.14 2.54
N ASN A 210 -6.62 -2.64 1.61
CA ASN A 210 -6.94 -3.77 0.77
C ASN A 210 -6.50 -5.06 1.46
N THR A 211 -7.43 -6.01 1.59
CA THR A 211 -7.23 -7.33 2.22
C THR A 211 -6.16 -8.17 1.52
N GLU A 212 -5.93 -7.93 0.21
CA GLU A 212 -4.95 -8.67 -0.58
C GLU A 212 -3.51 -8.11 -0.44
N CYS A 213 -3.36 -6.87 0.03
CA CYS A 213 -2.05 -6.22 0.10
C CYS A 213 -1.42 -6.42 1.49
N THR A 214 -0.43 -7.32 1.56
CA THR A 214 0.25 -7.70 2.79
C THR A 214 1.42 -6.78 3.19
N HIS A 215 1.75 -5.76 2.39
CA HIS A 215 2.90 -4.90 2.61
C HIS A 215 2.69 -3.87 3.72
N VAL A 216 3.79 -3.52 4.39
CA VAL A 216 3.85 -2.54 5.50
C VAL A 216 4.98 -1.57 5.23
N PHE A 217 4.78 -0.31 5.62
CA PHE A 217 5.72 0.77 5.41
C PHE A 217 5.74 1.70 6.62
N HIS A 218 6.80 2.49 6.79
CA HIS A 218 6.70 3.72 7.59
C HIS A 218 5.63 4.64 7.00
N GLU A 219 4.87 5.31 7.87
CA GLU A 219 3.83 6.26 7.46
C GLU A 219 4.39 7.33 6.50
N ASP A 220 5.53 7.92 6.85
CA ASP A 220 6.16 8.96 6.04
C ASP A 220 6.61 8.43 4.67
N CYS A 221 7.16 7.21 4.62
CA CYS A 221 7.63 6.58 3.39
C CYS A 221 6.48 6.37 2.40
N ILE A 222 5.35 5.81 2.86
CA ILE A 222 4.21 5.57 1.97
C ILE A 222 3.50 6.86 1.57
N VAL A 223 3.41 7.86 2.46
CA VAL A 223 2.85 9.17 2.11
C VAL A 223 3.70 9.86 1.04
N GLN A 224 5.02 9.91 1.22
CA GLN A 224 5.93 10.50 0.24
C GLN A 224 5.85 9.80 -1.13
N TRP A 225 5.75 8.46 -1.13
CA TRP A 225 5.55 7.68 -2.34
C TRP A 225 4.26 8.06 -3.06
N LEU A 226 3.13 8.06 -2.35
CA LEU A 226 1.81 8.36 -2.92
C LEU A 226 1.74 9.80 -3.45
N VAL A 227 2.27 10.79 -2.71
CA VAL A 227 2.39 12.18 -3.19
C VAL A 227 3.19 12.23 -4.50
N SER A 228 4.34 11.55 -4.56
CA SER A 228 5.20 11.52 -5.74
C SER A 228 4.53 10.85 -6.95
N SER A 229 3.77 9.77 -6.72
CA SER A 229 2.92 9.15 -7.74
C SER A 229 1.86 10.14 -8.25
N GLY A 230 1.20 10.85 -7.32
CA GLY A 230 0.24 11.91 -7.62
C GLY A 230 0.81 13.03 -8.50
N ARG A 231 2.04 13.50 -8.23
CA ARG A 231 2.72 14.50 -9.09
C ARG A 231 2.79 14.03 -10.55
N THR A 232 3.16 12.78 -10.75
CA THR A 232 3.35 12.20 -12.08
C THR A 232 2.03 12.05 -12.82
N LYS A 233 1.00 11.53 -12.14
CA LYS A 233 -0.32 11.26 -12.72
C LYS A 233 -1.12 12.55 -12.95
N SER A 234 -0.93 13.57 -12.11
CA SER A 234 -1.69 14.81 -12.18
C SER A 234 -1.11 15.87 -13.13
N LYS A 235 -0.03 15.62 -13.88
CA LYS A 235 0.57 16.62 -14.81
C LYS A 235 -0.44 17.29 -15.75
N ARG A 236 -1.47 16.55 -16.17
CA ARG A 236 -2.56 17.01 -17.06
C ARG A 236 -3.86 17.33 -16.33
N GLN A 237 -3.86 17.24 -15.00
CA GLN A 237 -5.02 17.51 -14.18
C GLN A 237 -5.13 19.00 -13.91
N TRP A 238 -6.34 19.52 -14.03
CA TRP A 238 -6.69 20.90 -13.67
C TRP A 238 -7.03 20.99 -12.18
N PHE A 239 -6.46 22.00 -11.50
CA PHE A 239 -6.67 22.31 -10.10
C PHE A 239 -7.25 23.73 -9.94
N PRO A 240 -8.37 23.91 -9.23
CA PRO A 240 -8.85 25.23 -8.83
C PRO A 240 -7.95 25.82 -7.72
N ASP A 241 -8.15 27.09 -7.38
CA ASP A 241 -7.43 27.78 -6.29
C ASP A 241 -7.67 27.12 -4.92
N ASN A 242 -8.83 26.50 -4.70
CA ASN A 242 -9.10 25.71 -3.51
C ASN A 242 -9.58 24.30 -3.90
N PRO A 243 -8.66 23.35 -4.14
CA PRO A 243 -9.02 22.00 -4.57
C PRO A 243 -9.63 21.20 -3.42
N SER A 244 -10.72 20.51 -3.69
CA SER A 244 -11.28 19.55 -2.73
C SER A 244 -10.35 18.35 -2.54
N GLU A 245 -10.47 17.69 -1.39
CA GLU A 245 -9.70 16.49 -1.04
C GLU A 245 -9.87 15.37 -2.06
N ARG A 246 -11.11 15.14 -2.53
CA ARG A 246 -11.39 14.19 -3.61
C ARG A 246 -10.58 14.49 -4.87
N ARG A 247 -10.39 15.78 -5.21
CA ARG A 247 -9.63 16.19 -6.39
C ARG A 247 -8.13 16.00 -6.19
N LEU A 248 -7.62 16.31 -5.01
CA LEU A 248 -6.21 16.12 -4.63
C LEU A 248 -5.78 14.66 -4.78
N MET A 249 -6.64 13.73 -4.37
CA MET A 249 -6.41 12.28 -4.42
C MET A 249 -6.93 11.59 -5.69
N CYS A 250 -7.30 12.32 -6.75
CA CYS A 250 -7.90 11.76 -7.97
C CYS A 250 -6.87 11.05 -8.88
N TYR A 251 -6.17 10.05 -8.33
CA TYR A 251 -5.26 9.16 -9.01
C TYR A 251 -5.25 7.79 -8.30
N GLU A 252 -4.54 6.83 -8.88
CA GLU A 252 -4.38 5.47 -8.35
C GLU A 252 -3.41 5.50 -7.15
N LEU A 253 -3.91 5.11 -5.98
CA LEU A 253 -3.14 5.06 -4.73
C LEU A 253 -2.62 3.63 -4.54
N GLU A 254 -1.66 3.25 -5.38
CA GLU A 254 -1.14 1.89 -5.48
C GLU A 254 0.02 1.62 -4.53
N CYS A 255 0.10 0.37 -4.07
CA CYS A 255 1.20 -0.13 -3.27
C CYS A 255 2.52 -0.13 -4.09
N PRO A 256 3.65 0.38 -3.54
CA PRO A 256 4.94 0.35 -4.21
C PRO A 256 5.39 -1.06 -4.65
N CYS A 257 5.02 -2.09 -3.89
CA CYS A 257 5.52 -3.45 -4.07
C CYS A 257 4.65 -4.29 -5.01
N CYS A 258 3.36 -4.44 -4.73
CA CYS A 258 2.45 -5.29 -5.51
C CYS A 258 1.60 -4.53 -6.54
N ARG A 259 1.62 -3.19 -6.55
CA ARG A 259 0.78 -2.33 -7.40
C ARG A 259 -0.73 -2.53 -7.25
N GLN A 260 -1.17 -3.30 -6.25
CA GLN A 260 -2.58 -3.34 -5.86
C GLN A 260 -2.98 -2.00 -5.25
N GLU A 261 -4.28 -1.72 -5.22
CA GLU A 261 -4.81 -0.55 -4.52
C GLU A 261 -4.38 -0.61 -3.05
N PHE A 262 -3.61 0.39 -2.61
CA PHE A 262 -3.18 0.52 -1.22
C PHE A 262 -4.26 1.16 -0.36
N ILE A 263 -4.98 2.10 -0.96
CA ILE A 263 -6.13 2.82 -0.42
C ILE A 263 -7.35 2.53 -1.30
N SER A 264 -8.31 1.81 -0.76
CA SER A 264 -9.52 1.36 -1.46
C SER A 264 -10.45 2.54 -1.77
N LYS A 265 -11.15 2.48 -2.90
CA LYS A 265 -12.09 3.55 -3.32
C LYS A 265 -13.24 3.76 -2.33
N GLU A 266 -13.67 2.69 -1.67
CA GLU A 266 -14.81 2.67 -0.76
C GLU A 266 -14.50 3.50 0.48
N ALA A 267 -13.35 3.26 1.11
CA ALA A 267 -12.99 4.03 2.29
C ALA A 267 -12.71 5.50 1.96
N ARG A 268 -12.50 5.88 0.68
CA ARG A 268 -12.43 7.29 0.23
C ARG A 268 -13.79 7.98 0.14
N ALA A 269 -14.87 7.21 0.05
CA ALA A 269 -16.22 7.75 0.05
C ALA A 269 -16.67 8.12 1.47
N GLU A 270 -16.26 7.34 2.48
CA GLU A 270 -16.64 7.53 3.88
C GLU A 270 -16.14 8.85 4.48
N SER A 271 -14.98 9.34 4.06
CA SER A 271 -14.42 10.61 4.55
C SER A 271 -15.06 11.85 3.91
N GLY A 272 -16.00 11.66 2.96
CA GLY A 272 -16.48 12.69 2.04
C GLY A 272 -17.96 13.00 2.11
N GLU A 273 -18.69 12.55 3.13
CA GLU A 273 -20.02 13.13 3.43
C GLU A 273 -19.84 14.57 3.93
N GLU A 274 -19.61 15.48 2.97
CA GLU A 274 -19.88 16.90 3.11
C GLU A 274 -21.32 17.04 3.61
N SER A 275 -21.48 17.46 4.86
CA SER A 275 -22.70 18.05 5.36
C SER A 275 -23.00 19.30 4.52
N VAL A 276 -23.78 19.10 3.45
CA VAL A 276 -24.38 20.14 2.60
C VAL A 276 -25.38 20.95 3.40
#